data_AF-A0A536U0Y2-F1
#
_entry.id   AF-A0A536U0Y2-F1
#
_cell.length_a   1.000
_cell.length_b   1.000
_cell.length_c   1.000
_cell.angle_alpha   90.00
_cell.angle_beta   90.00
_cell.angle_gamma   90.00
#
_symmetry.space_group_name_H-M   'P 1'
#
loop_
_entity.id
_entity.type
_entity.pdbx_description
1 polymer ?
#
loop_
_entity_poly.entity_id
_entity_poly.type
_entity_poly.pdbx_seq_one_letter_code
_entity_poly.pdbx_strand_id
1 'polypeptide(L)'
;MITFNRFTLLTLACATLAAPLAQAAVSAQEAATLKTTLTPVGAERAGNKDGSIPPWEGGYPADASYNSATIPDLFDKDKPLFTITQQNVAQYADKLTEGTQGLLKKYPSFKVRVYPTRRTAAAPQWVYDNTFKNATRATMDPSGELGPFPKGAYGGIPFPIPKNGEEAIFNHLLRWTSPGYLTAPVLVRVTPEGKAIMVSQVQAWSRFPYYDPNGNLEKWEAAGSEVRLTRVDTSGPPLRAGEILVQRNNIDDAKSRTWVYLTGQRRVRRLPLNCCDVPTPVSGGILNFDEVEVFSNSIGRYDWKLVGKREMYVPYNTNSYHQATSLDQVMTAPTLNPDFVRFELHRVWVVEGTLKQGQRHVAPRVRVYLDEDTWVAAAGERWDAQGQLWKVTYNLLTLFPAAPGTIVAGYVSYDLIGGGYFGSVYLPRDKQVDLKAPLPERMFTPEALSGEGVR
;
A
#
# COMPACT_ATOMS: atom_id res chain seq x y z
N MET A 1 42.19 74.00 -9.10
CA MET A 1 42.75 72.63 -9.06
C MET A 1 42.06 71.96 -7.88
N ILE A 2 41.16 70.98 -7.99
CA ILE A 2 41.00 69.87 -8.95
C ILE A 2 39.50 69.61 -9.13
N THR A 3 39.13 69.24 -10.35
CA THR A 3 37.79 69.01 -10.90
C THR A 3 37.12 67.75 -10.33
N PHE A 4 35.82 67.81 -10.03
CA PHE A 4 34.99 66.63 -9.74
C PHE A 4 34.49 66.01 -11.05
N ASN A 5 34.95 64.79 -11.34
CA ASN A 5 34.46 63.99 -12.47
C ASN A 5 33.33 63.07 -12.02
N ARG A 6 32.23 63.09 -12.78
CA ARG A 6 31.12 62.12 -12.73
C ARG A 6 31.55 60.82 -13.44
N PHE A 7 30.89 59.73 -13.03
CA PHE A 7 30.95 58.34 -13.52
C PHE A 7 31.94 57.41 -12.81
N THR A 8 31.43 56.56 -11.92
CA THR A 8 31.76 55.12 -11.90
C THR A 8 30.68 54.28 -11.15
N LEU A 9 29.98 53.43 -11.92
CA LEU A 9 29.47 52.06 -11.68
C LEU A 9 28.62 51.74 -10.42
N LEU A 10 27.35 51.32 -10.56
CA LEU A 10 26.86 49.96 -10.93
C LEU A 10 27.43 48.82 -10.06
N THR A 11 26.65 48.34 -9.09
CA THR A 11 26.25 46.92 -8.90
C THR A 11 25.35 46.81 -7.67
N LEU A 12 24.04 47.05 -7.85
CA LEU A 12 23.04 46.58 -6.89
C LEU A 12 22.70 45.15 -7.32
N ALA A 13 23.40 44.17 -6.76
CA ALA A 13 23.12 42.77 -6.97
C ALA A 13 21.70 42.49 -6.43
N CYS A 14 20.76 42.20 -7.34
CA CYS A 14 19.48 41.60 -7.02
C CYS A 14 19.75 40.24 -6.37
N ALA A 15 19.80 40.20 -5.05
CA ALA A 15 19.57 38.98 -4.30
C ALA A 15 18.07 38.65 -4.42
N THR A 16 17.66 38.08 -5.55
CA THR A 16 16.38 37.39 -5.63
C THR A 16 16.47 36.18 -4.72
N LEU A 17 15.94 36.35 -3.50
CA LEU A 17 15.52 35.26 -2.64
C LEU A 17 14.63 34.33 -3.48
N ALA A 18 15.20 33.23 -3.96
CA ALA A 18 14.44 32.10 -4.45
C ALA A 18 13.75 31.47 -3.23
N ALA A 19 12.63 32.06 -2.82
CA ALA A 19 11.69 31.35 -1.97
C ALA A 19 11.26 30.09 -2.74
N PRO A 20 11.25 28.90 -2.12
CA PRO A 20 10.67 27.74 -2.77
C PRO A 20 9.21 28.07 -3.08
N LEU A 21 8.86 28.11 -4.37
CA LEU A 21 7.47 28.15 -4.81
C LEU A 21 6.77 26.99 -4.10
N ALA A 22 5.77 27.28 -3.28
CA ALA A 22 4.87 26.26 -2.78
C ALA A 22 4.42 25.43 -4.00
N GLN A 23 4.67 24.11 -3.97
CA GLN A 23 4.23 23.20 -5.04
C GLN A 23 2.70 23.27 -5.09
N ALA A 24 2.20 24.01 -6.06
CA ALA A 24 0.79 24.29 -6.22
C ALA A 24 0.06 23.02 -6.69
N ALA A 25 -1.20 22.90 -6.28
CA ALA A 25 -2.14 21.95 -6.88
C ALA A 25 -2.19 22.12 -8.41
N VAL A 26 -2.62 21.07 -9.13
CA VAL A 26 -2.63 21.14 -10.60
C VAL A 26 -3.66 22.16 -11.09
N SER A 27 -3.41 22.73 -12.27
CA SER A 27 -4.34 23.66 -12.91
C SER A 27 -5.69 23.00 -13.21
N ALA A 28 -6.76 23.79 -13.33
CA ALA A 28 -8.07 23.28 -13.72
C ALA A 28 -8.04 22.57 -15.08
N GLN A 29 -7.19 23.03 -16.00
CA GLN A 29 -6.96 22.44 -17.32
C GLN A 29 -6.29 21.06 -17.20
N GLU A 30 -5.27 20.92 -16.35
CA GLU A 30 -4.67 19.62 -16.07
C GLU A 30 -5.67 18.68 -15.39
N ALA A 31 -6.42 19.14 -14.39
CA ALA A 31 -7.43 18.34 -13.72
C ALA A 31 -8.52 17.84 -14.68
N ALA A 32 -8.90 18.64 -15.69
CA ALA A 32 -9.87 18.25 -16.70
C ALA A 32 -9.49 16.97 -17.47
N THR A 33 -8.19 16.63 -17.55
CA THR A 33 -7.72 15.39 -18.18
C THR A 33 -8.22 14.12 -17.48
N LEU A 34 -8.55 14.18 -16.18
CA LEU A 34 -9.17 13.08 -15.40
C LEU A 34 -10.56 12.67 -15.91
N LYS A 35 -11.20 13.52 -16.72
CA LYS A 35 -12.50 13.26 -17.35
C LYS A 35 -12.37 12.82 -18.81
N THR A 36 -11.16 12.81 -19.37
CA THR A 36 -10.92 12.53 -20.79
C THR A 36 -9.80 11.50 -20.97
N THR A 37 -8.55 11.92 -21.09
CA THR A 37 -7.39 11.07 -21.41
C THR A 37 -6.95 10.20 -20.24
N LEU A 38 -7.16 10.66 -19.01
CA LEU A 38 -6.92 9.91 -17.79
C LEU A 38 -8.23 9.30 -17.27
N THR A 39 -8.11 8.21 -16.50
CA THR A 39 -9.19 7.71 -15.66
C THR A 39 -9.44 8.69 -14.51
N PRO A 40 -10.57 8.59 -13.79
CA PRO A 40 -10.85 9.50 -12.69
C PRO A 40 -9.84 9.47 -11.53
N VAL A 41 -9.00 8.42 -11.47
CA VAL A 41 -7.92 8.28 -10.47
C VAL A 41 -6.54 8.63 -11.00
N GLY A 42 -6.41 9.01 -12.28
CA GLY A 42 -5.13 9.44 -12.88
C GLY A 42 -4.38 8.40 -13.72
N ALA A 43 -4.94 7.21 -13.91
CA ALA A 43 -4.38 6.20 -14.82
C ALA A 43 -4.55 6.62 -16.29
N GLU A 44 -3.75 6.06 -17.19
CA GLU A 44 -4.04 6.21 -18.63
C GLU A 44 -5.32 5.45 -18.99
N ARG A 45 -6.30 6.15 -19.57
CA ARG A 45 -7.58 5.53 -19.95
C ARG A 45 -7.41 4.54 -21.11
N ALA A 46 -6.57 4.89 -22.09
CA ALA A 46 -6.34 4.05 -23.26
C ALA A 46 -5.58 2.76 -22.90
N GLY A 47 -5.80 1.70 -23.70
CA GLY A 47 -4.98 0.50 -23.67
C GLY A 47 -3.55 0.79 -24.16
N ASN A 48 -2.65 -0.18 -23.99
CA ASN A 48 -1.29 -0.03 -24.50
C ASN A 48 -1.21 -0.41 -25.99
N LYS A 49 -0.05 -0.12 -26.61
CA LYS A 49 0.13 -0.25 -28.07
C LYS A 49 0.06 -1.69 -28.57
N ASP A 50 0.49 -2.67 -27.76
CA ASP A 50 0.48 -4.08 -28.14
C ASP A 50 -0.85 -4.79 -27.81
N GLY A 51 -1.81 -4.08 -27.20
CA GLY A 51 -3.14 -4.57 -26.85
C GLY A 51 -3.17 -5.53 -25.65
N SER A 52 -2.04 -5.76 -24.98
CA SER A 52 -1.99 -6.64 -23.80
C SER A 52 -2.58 -5.98 -22.55
N ILE A 53 -2.62 -4.65 -22.48
CA ILE A 53 -3.37 -3.87 -21.49
C ILE A 53 -4.59 -3.26 -22.20
N PRO A 54 -5.83 -3.67 -21.88
CA PRO A 54 -7.03 -3.12 -22.50
C PRO A 54 -7.31 -1.66 -22.07
N PRO A 55 -8.16 -0.92 -22.80
CA PRO A 55 -8.67 0.37 -22.31
C PRO A 55 -9.46 0.18 -21.00
N TRP A 56 -9.49 1.22 -20.17
CA TRP A 56 -10.34 1.25 -18.98
C TRP A 56 -11.76 1.69 -19.35
N GLU A 57 -12.72 0.81 -19.12
CA GLU A 57 -14.13 1.01 -19.50
C GLU A 57 -15.08 1.11 -18.29
N GLY A 58 -14.56 1.46 -17.10
CA GLY A 58 -15.37 1.58 -15.87
C GLY A 58 -14.96 0.65 -14.74
N GLY A 59 -14.03 -0.27 -14.99
CA GLY A 59 -13.63 -1.29 -14.01
C GLY A 59 -14.67 -2.40 -13.86
N TYR A 60 -14.51 -3.21 -12.81
CA TYR A 60 -15.48 -4.27 -12.51
C TYR A 60 -16.70 -3.69 -11.77
N PRO A 61 -17.93 -3.95 -12.21
CA PRO A 61 -19.12 -3.44 -11.55
C PRO A 61 -19.34 -4.13 -10.21
N ALA A 62 -19.59 -3.35 -9.15
CA ALA A 62 -19.93 -3.91 -7.84
C ALA A 62 -21.28 -4.64 -7.90
N ASP A 63 -21.34 -5.82 -7.29
CA ASP A 63 -22.56 -6.57 -7.04
C ASP A 63 -23.04 -6.34 -5.60
N ALA A 64 -23.95 -5.39 -5.44
CA ALA A 64 -24.54 -5.05 -4.15
C ALA A 64 -25.38 -6.20 -3.53
N SER A 65 -25.78 -7.19 -4.34
CA SER A 65 -26.52 -8.36 -3.86
C SER A 65 -25.61 -9.40 -3.20
N TYR A 66 -24.31 -9.36 -3.47
CA TYR A 66 -23.33 -10.25 -2.85
C TYR A 66 -23.25 -10.02 -1.34
N ASN A 67 -23.57 -11.05 -0.56
CA ASN A 67 -23.71 -10.99 0.90
C ASN A 67 -22.88 -12.05 1.64
N SER A 68 -21.91 -12.67 0.97
CA SER A 68 -21.00 -13.65 1.56
C SER A 68 -19.69 -12.98 2.01
N ALA A 69 -19.06 -13.52 3.04
CA ALA A 69 -17.73 -13.10 3.48
C ALA A 69 -16.59 -13.81 2.71
N THR A 70 -16.92 -14.75 1.84
CA THR A 70 -15.96 -15.45 0.97
C THR A 70 -15.56 -14.58 -0.21
N ILE A 71 -14.29 -14.62 -0.60
CA ILE A 71 -13.79 -14.07 -1.86
C ILE A 71 -13.90 -15.18 -2.93
N PRO A 72 -14.76 -15.05 -3.94
CA PRO A 72 -14.87 -16.03 -5.01
C PRO A 72 -13.72 -15.87 -6.01
N ASP A 73 -13.40 -16.95 -6.74
CA ASP A 73 -12.53 -16.84 -7.92
C ASP A 73 -13.35 -16.36 -9.12
N LEU A 74 -13.25 -15.06 -9.40
CA LEU A 74 -13.95 -14.43 -10.52
C LEU A 74 -13.28 -14.70 -11.87
N PHE A 75 -12.12 -15.36 -11.86
CA PHE A 75 -11.27 -15.52 -13.03
C PHE A 75 -10.78 -16.97 -13.19
N ASP A 76 -11.51 -17.92 -12.62
CA ASP A 76 -11.24 -19.36 -12.65
C ASP A 76 -11.15 -19.95 -14.07
N LYS A 77 -11.85 -19.32 -15.03
CA LYS A 77 -11.84 -19.68 -16.44
C LYS A 77 -10.64 -19.14 -17.22
N ASP A 78 -9.89 -18.18 -16.67
CA ASP A 78 -8.70 -17.66 -17.33
C ASP A 78 -7.59 -18.72 -17.34
N LYS A 79 -6.87 -18.81 -18.46
CA LYS A 79 -5.67 -19.65 -18.57
C LYS A 79 -4.42 -18.78 -18.60
N PRO A 80 -3.28 -19.24 -18.04
CA PRO A 80 -2.02 -18.55 -18.22
C PRO A 80 -1.70 -18.39 -19.71
N LEU A 81 -1.28 -17.18 -20.11
CA LEU A 81 -0.74 -16.91 -21.44
C LEU A 81 0.63 -17.60 -21.61
N PHE A 82 1.45 -17.52 -20.57
CA PHE A 82 2.75 -18.17 -20.46
C PHE A 82 3.21 -18.15 -18.99
N THR A 83 4.34 -18.78 -18.70
CA THR A 83 4.96 -18.76 -17.37
C THR A 83 6.41 -18.33 -17.49
N ILE A 84 6.80 -17.35 -16.67
CA ILE A 84 8.20 -16.93 -16.54
C ILE A 84 8.83 -17.74 -15.42
N THR A 85 10.00 -18.28 -15.73
CA THR A 85 10.80 -19.20 -14.93
C THR A 85 12.26 -18.72 -14.97
N GLN A 86 13.14 -19.37 -14.22
CA GLN A 86 14.57 -19.09 -14.26
C GLN A 86 15.14 -19.23 -15.69
N GLN A 87 14.58 -20.12 -16.52
CA GLN A 87 15.11 -20.45 -17.85
C GLN A 87 14.81 -19.36 -18.91
N ASN A 88 13.72 -18.60 -18.76
CA ASN A 88 13.29 -17.60 -19.73
C ASN A 88 13.19 -16.18 -19.15
N VAL A 89 13.59 -15.96 -17.88
CA VAL A 89 13.54 -14.63 -17.23
C VAL A 89 14.21 -13.52 -18.04
N ALA A 90 15.30 -13.82 -18.73
CA ALA A 90 16.03 -12.85 -19.56
C ALA A 90 15.16 -12.28 -20.69
N GLN A 91 14.17 -13.03 -21.19
CA GLN A 91 13.27 -12.59 -22.26
C GLN A 91 12.24 -11.54 -21.80
N TYR A 92 12.03 -11.42 -20.48
CA TYR A 92 10.99 -10.57 -19.88
C TYR A 92 11.55 -9.59 -18.84
N ALA A 93 12.87 -9.45 -18.77
CA ALA A 93 13.54 -8.69 -17.70
C ALA A 93 13.10 -7.22 -17.63
N ASP A 94 12.73 -6.63 -18.75
CA ASP A 94 12.22 -5.26 -18.86
C ASP A 94 10.81 -5.08 -18.26
N LYS A 95 10.03 -6.17 -18.18
CA LYS A 95 8.66 -6.20 -17.61
C LYS A 95 8.62 -6.76 -16.19
N LEU A 96 9.77 -7.02 -15.57
CA LEU A 96 9.88 -7.59 -14.23
C LEU A 96 10.58 -6.64 -13.27
N THR A 97 10.10 -6.64 -12.03
CA THR A 97 10.78 -5.93 -10.93
C THR A 97 12.14 -6.61 -10.63
N GLU A 98 13.09 -5.86 -10.08
CA GLU A 98 14.44 -6.40 -9.77
C GLU A 98 14.34 -7.54 -8.75
N GLY A 99 13.39 -7.42 -7.83
CA GLY A 99 12.91 -8.37 -6.85
C GLY A 99 12.31 -9.62 -7.47
N THR A 100 11.41 -9.48 -8.44
CA THR A 100 10.85 -10.64 -9.16
C THR A 100 11.95 -11.41 -9.90
N GLN A 101 12.90 -10.70 -10.52
CA GLN A 101 14.06 -11.31 -11.18
C GLN A 101 14.97 -12.02 -10.15
N GLY A 102 15.21 -11.39 -9.00
CA GLY A 102 15.95 -11.97 -7.88
C GLY A 102 15.31 -13.26 -7.34
N LEU A 103 13.99 -13.28 -7.19
CA LEU A 103 13.23 -14.46 -6.77
C LEU A 103 13.32 -15.59 -7.80
N LEU A 104 13.11 -15.30 -9.09
CA LEU A 104 13.25 -16.28 -10.18
C LEU A 104 14.67 -16.85 -10.26
N LYS A 105 15.69 -16.02 -10.00
CA LYS A 105 17.09 -16.44 -10.00
C LYS A 105 17.43 -17.31 -8.79
N LYS A 106 16.90 -16.99 -7.61
CA LYS A 106 17.22 -17.68 -6.35
C LYS A 106 16.43 -18.97 -6.17
N TYR A 107 15.15 -19.00 -6.57
CA TYR A 107 14.24 -20.09 -6.28
C TYR A 107 13.62 -20.69 -7.56
N PRO A 108 14.09 -21.87 -8.02
CA PRO A 108 13.52 -22.55 -9.19
C PRO A 108 12.02 -22.90 -9.07
N SER A 109 11.50 -22.99 -7.84
CA SER A 109 10.08 -23.20 -7.56
C SER A 109 9.23 -21.95 -7.80
N PHE A 110 9.83 -20.76 -7.76
CA PHE A 110 9.14 -19.51 -7.99
C PHE A 110 8.84 -19.37 -9.48
N LYS A 111 7.59 -19.03 -9.80
CA LYS A 111 7.12 -18.87 -11.17
C LYS A 111 6.22 -17.65 -11.24
N VAL A 112 6.35 -16.89 -12.32
CA VAL A 112 5.41 -15.81 -12.64
C VAL A 112 4.46 -16.35 -13.69
N ARG A 113 3.29 -16.82 -13.25
CA ARG A 113 2.22 -17.26 -14.15
C ARG A 113 1.48 -16.03 -14.67
N VAL A 114 1.66 -15.72 -15.95
CA VAL A 114 1.12 -14.52 -16.57
C VAL A 114 -0.25 -14.81 -17.16
N TYR A 115 -1.23 -13.99 -16.83
CA TYR A 115 -2.62 -14.08 -17.28
C TYR A 115 -3.01 -12.86 -18.13
N PRO A 116 -4.12 -12.94 -18.89
CA PRO A 116 -4.68 -11.77 -19.57
C PRO A 116 -4.98 -10.65 -18.56
N THR A 117 -4.59 -9.43 -18.90
CA THR A 117 -4.86 -8.26 -18.06
C THR A 117 -6.35 -7.93 -18.03
N ARG A 118 -6.90 -7.76 -16.83
CA ARG A 118 -8.25 -7.26 -16.60
C ARG A 118 -8.18 -6.04 -15.70
N ARG A 119 -8.49 -4.86 -16.24
CA ARG A 119 -8.53 -3.59 -15.50
C ARG A 119 -9.80 -3.51 -14.66
N THR A 120 -9.79 -4.16 -13.50
CA THR A 120 -10.97 -4.35 -12.63
C THR A 120 -11.15 -3.23 -11.61
N ALA A 121 -10.15 -2.37 -11.41
CA ALA A 121 -10.24 -1.25 -10.48
C ALA A 121 -11.42 -0.35 -10.82
N ALA A 122 -12.25 -0.12 -9.80
CA ALA A 122 -13.37 0.79 -9.81
C ALA A 122 -13.46 1.49 -8.45
N ALA A 123 -14.17 2.60 -8.40
CA ALA A 123 -14.57 3.27 -7.17
C ALA A 123 -15.96 3.92 -7.36
N PRO A 124 -16.71 4.18 -6.30
CA PRO A 124 -17.95 4.94 -6.38
C PRO A 124 -17.75 6.34 -6.97
N GLN A 125 -18.79 6.88 -7.62
CA GLN A 125 -18.73 8.21 -8.24
C GLN A 125 -18.29 9.31 -7.27
N TRP A 126 -18.72 9.26 -6.01
CA TRP A 126 -18.34 10.27 -5.01
C TRP A 126 -16.82 10.29 -4.74
N VAL A 127 -16.12 9.16 -4.91
CA VAL A 127 -14.65 9.08 -4.79
C VAL A 127 -14.00 9.79 -5.97
N TYR A 128 -14.52 9.57 -7.17
CA TYR A 128 -14.06 10.24 -8.39
C TYR A 128 -14.28 11.74 -8.34
N ASP A 129 -15.44 12.18 -7.86
CA ASP A 129 -15.77 13.60 -7.71
C ASP A 129 -14.84 14.27 -6.69
N ASN A 130 -14.55 13.61 -5.57
CA ASN A 130 -13.60 14.11 -4.58
C ASN A 130 -12.16 14.08 -5.09
N THR A 131 -11.76 13.06 -5.83
CA THR A 131 -10.43 13.00 -6.48
C THR A 131 -10.23 14.17 -7.44
N PHE A 132 -11.25 14.50 -8.24
CA PHE A 132 -11.21 15.67 -9.11
C PHE A 132 -11.07 16.99 -8.32
N LYS A 133 -11.76 17.14 -7.18
CA LYS A 133 -11.60 18.30 -6.29
C LYS A 133 -10.20 18.36 -5.68
N ASN A 134 -9.68 17.22 -5.23
CA ASN A 134 -8.36 17.12 -4.61
C ASN A 134 -7.26 17.53 -5.60
N ALA A 135 -7.37 17.17 -6.89
CA ALA A 135 -6.41 17.56 -7.91
C ALA A 135 -6.09 19.07 -7.92
N THR A 136 -7.08 19.92 -7.69
CA THR A 136 -6.94 21.39 -7.71
C THR A 136 -6.77 22.03 -6.33
N ARG A 137 -6.86 21.26 -5.24
CA ARG A 137 -6.88 21.79 -3.86
C ARG A 137 -5.79 21.22 -2.97
N ALA A 138 -5.39 19.97 -3.20
CA ALA A 138 -4.45 19.28 -2.35
C ALA A 138 -3.04 19.86 -2.50
N THR A 139 -2.36 20.02 -1.38
CA THR A 139 -0.95 20.45 -1.33
C THR A 139 -0.19 19.59 -0.33
N MET A 140 1.14 19.62 -0.40
CA MET A 140 2.01 19.00 0.60
C MET A 140 2.40 20.02 1.68
N ASP A 141 2.20 19.67 2.94
CA ASP A 141 2.71 20.43 4.09
C ASP A 141 4.07 19.88 4.51
N PRO A 142 5.17 20.66 4.41
CA PRO A 142 6.50 20.22 4.79
C PRO A 142 6.77 20.24 6.30
N SER A 143 5.84 20.73 7.13
CA SER A 143 6.08 20.96 8.56
C SER A 143 5.94 19.73 9.46
N GLY A 144 5.53 18.58 8.92
CA GLY A 144 5.36 17.36 9.71
C GLY A 144 6.67 16.83 10.29
N GLU A 145 6.67 16.51 11.59
CA GLU A 145 7.85 15.99 12.30
C GLU A 145 8.38 14.69 11.67
N LEU A 146 7.47 13.84 11.20
CA LEU A 146 7.78 12.57 10.54
C LEU A 146 7.71 12.69 9.00
N GLY A 147 7.97 13.87 8.47
CA GLY A 147 7.96 14.15 7.04
C GLY A 147 6.71 14.87 6.57
N PRO A 148 6.71 15.28 5.29
CA PRO A 148 5.62 16.06 4.73
C PRO A 148 4.34 15.23 4.63
N PHE A 149 3.18 15.86 4.68
CA PHE A 149 1.88 15.19 4.55
C PHE A 149 0.86 16.04 3.77
N PRO A 150 -0.16 15.43 3.13
CA PRO A 150 -1.13 16.18 2.34
C PRO A 150 -2.05 17.06 3.20
N LYS A 151 -2.44 18.20 2.66
CA LYS A 151 -3.52 19.07 3.16
C LYS A 151 -4.56 19.28 2.08
N GLY A 152 -5.81 19.56 2.48
CA GLY A 152 -6.88 19.88 1.55
C GLY A 152 -7.36 18.70 0.68
N ALA A 153 -7.05 17.46 1.07
CA ALA A 153 -7.52 16.25 0.42
C ALA A 153 -8.50 15.49 1.32
N TYR A 154 -9.59 14.99 0.75
CA TYR A 154 -10.55 14.13 1.46
C TYR A 154 -11.31 13.24 0.49
N GLY A 155 -11.68 12.02 0.92
CA GLY A 155 -12.66 11.19 0.21
C GLY A 155 -12.28 10.78 -1.21
N GLY A 156 -11.00 10.83 -1.58
CA GLY A 156 -10.49 10.55 -2.92
C GLY A 156 -8.97 10.54 -2.96
N ILE A 157 -8.38 10.22 -4.12
CA ILE A 157 -6.93 10.24 -4.30
C ILE A 157 -6.43 11.69 -4.15
N PRO A 158 -5.38 11.95 -3.35
CA PRO A 158 -4.93 13.31 -3.06
C PRO A 158 -4.26 13.97 -4.28
N PHE A 159 -3.40 13.24 -5.00
CA PHE A 159 -2.60 13.77 -6.12
C PHE A 159 -2.74 12.90 -7.36
N PRO A 160 -3.92 12.84 -8.01
CA PRO A 160 -4.14 11.94 -9.16
C PRO A 160 -3.22 12.25 -10.36
N ILE A 161 -2.57 13.41 -10.40
CA ILE A 161 -1.55 13.76 -11.39
C ILE A 161 -0.26 14.15 -10.61
N PRO A 162 0.48 13.18 -10.06
CA PRO A 162 1.58 13.49 -9.14
C PRO A 162 2.75 14.14 -9.89
N LYS A 163 3.39 15.10 -9.23
CA LYS A 163 4.56 15.84 -9.73
C LYS A 163 5.88 15.31 -9.18
N ASN A 164 5.85 14.57 -8.07
CA ASN A 164 7.02 14.04 -7.40
C ASN A 164 6.74 12.69 -6.71
N GLY A 165 7.76 12.09 -6.10
CA GLY A 165 7.65 10.78 -5.46
C GLY A 165 6.83 10.79 -4.17
N GLU A 166 6.86 11.90 -3.42
CA GLU A 166 6.12 12.03 -2.16
C GLU A 166 4.60 12.01 -2.42
N GLU A 167 4.14 12.77 -3.42
CA GLU A 167 2.74 12.79 -3.86
C GLU A 167 2.27 11.39 -4.32
N ALA A 168 3.11 10.68 -5.09
CA ALA A 168 2.80 9.33 -5.55
C ALA A 168 2.69 8.33 -4.38
N ILE A 169 3.60 8.36 -3.40
CA ILE A 169 3.51 7.52 -2.21
C ILE A 169 2.27 7.88 -1.37
N PHE A 170 1.90 9.15 -1.26
CA PHE A 170 0.65 9.50 -0.55
C PHE A 170 -0.61 9.03 -1.26
N ASN A 171 -0.62 8.95 -2.60
CA ASN A 171 -1.71 8.28 -3.29
C ASN A 171 -1.86 6.81 -2.86
N HIS A 172 -0.76 6.12 -2.57
CA HIS A 172 -0.79 4.77 -2.03
C HIS A 172 -1.32 4.72 -0.59
N LEU A 173 -0.80 5.60 0.28
CA LEU A 173 -1.19 5.65 1.69
C LEU A 173 -2.66 6.05 1.87
N LEU A 174 -3.21 6.86 0.96
CA LEU A 174 -4.60 7.33 0.94
C LEU A 174 -5.41 6.72 -0.21
N ARG A 175 -4.98 5.58 -0.77
CA ARG A 175 -5.66 4.91 -1.89
C ARG A 175 -7.09 4.53 -1.55
N TRP A 176 -7.93 4.41 -2.59
CA TRP A 176 -9.31 3.99 -2.41
C TRP A 176 -9.42 2.59 -1.77
N THR A 177 -10.37 2.46 -0.85
CA THR A 177 -10.80 1.22 -0.21
C THR A 177 -12.22 1.40 0.33
N SER A 178 -12.92 0.31 0.68
CA SER A 178 -14.20 0.39 1.38
C SER A 178 -14.10 1.26 2.65
N PRO A 179 -15.14 2.06 3.02
CA PRO A 179 -15.18 2.86 4.25
C PRO A 179 -14.94 2.06 5.54
N GLY A 180 -15.18 0.75 5.49
CA GLY A 180 -14.80 -0.17 6.55
C GLY A 180 -15.00 -1.63 6.18
N TYR A 181 -14.37 -2.51 6.96
CA TYR A 181 -14.50 -3.96 6.85
C TYR A 181 -13.92 -4.68 8.07
N LEU A 182 -14.28 -5.95 8.21
CA LEU A 182 -13.62 -6.95 9.05
C LEU A 182 -12.88 -7.97 8.18
N THR A 183 -11.69 -8.37 8.59
CA THR A 183 -10.95 -9.50 8.00
C THR A 183 -10.51 -10.51 9.06
N ALA A 184 -10.28 -11.76 8.65
CA ALA A 184 -9.76 -12.80 9.55
C ALA A 184 -8.50 -13.49 8.99
N PRO A 185 -7.35 -12.79 8.90
CA PRO A 185 -6.13 -13.39 8.39
C PRO A 185 -5.41 -14.27 9.41
N VAL A 186 -4.75 -15.30 8.89
CA VAL A 186 -3.70 -16.10 9.51
C VAL A 186 -2.36 -15.59 9.00
N LEU A 187 -1.49 -15.19 9.92
CA LEU A 187 -0.13 -14.75 9.62
C LEU A 187 0.82 -15.94 9.75
N VAL A 188 1.61 -16.19 8.72
CA VAL A 188 2.51 -17.35 8.64
C VAL A 188 3.91 -16.91 8.28
N ARG A 189 4.89 -17.45 8.99
CA ARG A 189 6.30 -17.40 8.63
C ARG A 189 6.71 -18.75 8.07
N VAL A 190 7.34 -18.76 6.90
CA VAL A 190 8.02 -19.93 6.35
C VAL A 190 9.53 -19.73 6.52
N THR A 191 10.15 -20.63 7.25
CA THR A 191 11.60 -20.62 7.52
C THR A 191 12.42 -21.00 6.27
N PRO A 192 13.72 -20.68 6.20
CA PRO A 192 14.61 -21.13 5.12
C PRO A 192 14.61 -22.65 4.93
N GLU A 193 14.45 -23.40 6.02
CA GLU A 193 14.38 -24.88 6.04
C GLU A 193 13.01 -25.41 5.56
N GLY A 194 12.06 -24.52 5.26
CA GLY A 194 10.77 -24.85 4.68
C GLY A 194 9.66 -25.16 5.69
N LYS A 195 9.88 -24.92 6.97
CA LYS A 195 8.82 -25.05 7.99
C LYS A 195 7.90 -23.84 7.96
N ALA A 196 6.61 -24.08 7.68
CA ALA A 196 5.54 -23.10 7.86
C ALA A 196 5.09 -23.02 9.32
N ILE A 197 5.07 -21.82 9.89
CA ILE A 197 4.76 -21.55 11.28
C ILE A 197 3.68 -20.49 11.33
N MET A 198 2.50 -20.84 11.84
CA MET A 198 1.48 -19.86 12.16
C MET A 198 1.96 -19.01 13.33
N VAL A 199 2.20 -17.73 13.07
CA VAL A 199 2.72 -16.76 14.05
C VAL A 199 1.63 -15.89 14.65
N SER A 200 0.48 -15.77 13.96
CA SER A 200 -0.72 -15.13 14.51
C SER A 200 -1.97 -15.61 13.76
N GLN A 201 -3.10 -15.65 14.45
CA GLN A 201 -4.43 -15.70 13.85
C GLN A 201 -5.23 -14.56 14.48
N VAL A 202 -5.84 -13.73 13.64
CA VAL A 202 -6.48 -12.49 14.11
C VAL A 202 -7.82 -12.25 13.45
N GLN A 203 -8.66 -11.47 14.14
CA GLN A 203 -9.74 -10.71 13.52
C GLN A 203 -9.34 -9.23 13.51
N ALA A 204 -9.44 -8.57 12.36
CA ALA A 204 -9.04 -7.19 12.19
C ALA A 204 -10.21 -6.35 11.65
N TRP A 205 -10.66 -5.38 12.46
CA TRP A 205 -11.64 -4.38 12.07
C TRP A 205 -10.92 -3.14 11.59
N SER A 206 -11.26 -2.64 10.41
CA SER A 206 -10.72 -1.40 9.85
C SER A 206 -11.87 -0.45 9.51
N ARG A 207 -11.74 0.82 9.92
CA ARG A 207 -12.61 1.94 9.53
C ARG A 207 -11.73 3.03 8.91
N PHE A 208 -12.20 3.66 7.85
CA PHE A 208 -11.47 4.69 7.11
C PHE A 208 -12.22 6.02 7.15
N PRO A 209 -12.04 6.87 8.19
CA PRO A 209 -12.74 8.15 8.29
C PRO A 209 -12.47 9.10 7.11
N TYR A 210 -11.30 8.98 6.45
CA TYR A 210 -10.97 9.69 5.22
C TYR A 210 -11.92 9.37 4.05
N TYR A 211 -12.56 8.20 4.08
CA TYR A 211 -13.51 7.71 3.07
C TYR A 211 -14.94 7.57 3.64
N ASP A 212 -15.31 8.33 4.66
CA ASP A 212 -16.70 8.35 5.14
C ASP A 212 -17.61 9.06 4.11
N PRO A 213 -18.56 8.36 3.48
CA PRO A 213 -19.44 8.97 2.47
C PRO A 213 -20.38 10.04 3.05
N ASN A 214 -20.55 10.09 4.38
CA ASN A 214 -21.36 11.10 5.07
C ASN A 214 -20.52 12.26 5.63
N GLY A 215 -19.19 12.21 5.44
CA GLY A 215 -18.25 13.24 5.86
C GLY A 215 -17.97 14.29 4.78
N ASN A 216 -17.08 15.22 5.13
CA ASN A 216 -16.46 16.17 4.21
C ASN A 216 -15.10 16.60 4.77
N LEU A 217 -14.33 17.35 3.99
CA LEU A 217 -12.99 17.80 4.37
C LEU A 217 -13.02 18.57 5.71
N GLU A 218 -13.92 19.54 5.84
CA GLU A 218 -13.96 20.45 6.99
C GLU A 218 -14.27 19.71 8.30
N LYS A 219 -15.26 18.81 8.27
CA LYS A 219 -15.63 17.99 9.44
C LYS A 219 -14.52 17.01 9.80
N TRP A 220 -13.88 16.40 8.80
CA TRP A 220 -12.80 15.44 9.02
C TRP A 220 -11.55 16.11 9.61
N GLU A 221 -11.18 17.30 9.12
CA GLU A 221 -10.09 18.10 9.69
C GLU A 221 -10.42 18.55 11.12
N ALA A 222 -11.65 19.01 11.37
CA ALA A 222 -12.10 19.39 12.71
C ALA A 222 -12.13 18.19 13.70
N ALA A 223 -12.34 16.98 13.19
CA ALA A 223 -12.27 15.74 13.96
C ALA A 223 -10.84 15.20 14.15
N GLY A 224 -9.83 15.93 13.69
CA GLY A 224 -8.42 15.61 13.91
C GLY A 224 -7.74 14.84 12.79
N SER A 225 -8.34 14.71 11.60
CA SER A 225 -7.70 14.17 10.39
C SER A 225 -7.20 12.71 10.48
N GLU A 226 -7.97 11.84 11.13
CA GLU A 226 -7.64 10.40 11.19
C GLU A 226 -7.96 9.69 9.87
N VAL A 227 -7.01 8.92 9.35
CA VAL A 227 -7.15 8.28 8.02
C VAL A 227 -7.61 6.82 8.11
N ARG A 228 -7.19 6.10 9.16
CA ARG A 228 -7.52 4.69 9.38
C ARG A 228 -7.57 4.40 10.88
N LEU A 229 -8.63 3.74 11.32
CA LEU A 229 -8.76 3.17 12.65
C LEU A 229 -8.76 1.65 12.50
N THR A 230 -7.91 0.97 13.26
CA THR A 230 -7.74 -0.48 13.20
C THR A 230 -7.82 -1.07 14.59
N ARG A 231 -8.58 -2.15 14.74
CA ARG A 231 -8.54 -3.03 15.90
C ARG A 231 -8.17 -4.43 15.45
N VAL A 232 -7.26 -5.08 16.16
CA VAL A 232 -6.80 -6.44 15.87
C VAL A 232 -6.90 -7.27 17.13
N ASP A 233 -7.75 -8.29 17.11
CA ASP A 233 -7.92 -9.24 18.21
C ASP A 233 -7.24 -10.54 17.82
N THR A 234 -6.29 -10.99 18.64
CA THR A 234 -5.49 -12.17 18.36
C THR A 234 -6.10 -13.39 19.04
N SER A 235 -6.48 -14.40 18.25
CA SER A 235 -7.06 -15.66 18.73
C SER A 235 -6.06 -16.80 18.83
N GLY A 236 -4.90 -16.70 18.16
CA GLY A 236 -3.86 -17.73 18.21
C GLY A 236 -2.50 -17.23 17.73
N PRO A 237 -1.42 -17.99 17.96
CA PRO A 237 -1.34 -19.23 18.76
C PRO A 237 -1.58 -18.98 20.27
N PRO A 238 -1.72 -20.02 21.13
CA PRO A 238 -2.07 -19.85 22.54
C PRO A 238 -1.21 -18.85 23.33
N LEU A 239 0.07 -18.69 22.97
CA LEU A 239 0.98 -17.71 23.58
C LEU A 239 0.52 -16.25 23.40
N ARG A 240 -0.22 -15.97 22.33
CA ARG A 240 -0.68 -14.62 21.92
C ARG A 240 -2.19 -14.44 22.00
N ALA A 241 -2.93 -15.51 22.25
CA ALA A 241 -4.38 -15.48 22.33
C ALA A 241 -4.83 -14.46 23.39
N GLY A 242 -5.75 -13.59 23.01
CA GLY A 242 -6.25 -12.47 23.82
C GLY A 242 -5.41 -11.19 23.75
N GLU A 243 -4.29 -11.15 23.01
CA GLU A 243 -3.64 -9.89 22.67
C GLU A 243 -4.57 -9.05 21.80
N ILE A 244 -4.70 -7.76 22.13
CA ILE A 244 -5.50 -6.83 21.34
C ILE A 244 -4.65 -5.61 20.99
N LEU A 245 -4.70 -5.18 19.74
CA LEU A 245 -4.07 -3.95 19.26
C LEU A 245 -5.14 -2.99 18.75
N VAL A 246 -5.05 -1.72 19.15
CA VAL A 246 -5.83 -0.63 18.56
C VAL A 246 -4.88 0.42 18.01
N GLN A 247 -5.06 0.79 16.75
CA GLN A 247 -4.27 1.78 16.04
C GLN A 247 -5.18 2.84 15.45
N ARG A 248 -4.82 4.11 15.66
CA ARG A 248 -5.46 5.28 15.07
C ARG A 248 -4.39 6.02 14.27
N ASN A 249 -4.43 5.87 12.96
CA ASN A 249 -3.52 6.53 12.03
C ASN A 249 -4.03 7.92 11.67
N ASN A 250 -3.11 8.86 11.60
CA ASN A 250 -3.38 10.24 11.23
C ASN A 250 -2.69 10.57 9.90
N ILE A 251 -3.20 11.57 9.18
CA ILE A 251 -2.53 12.06 7.96
C ILE A 251 -1.14 12.63 8.28
N ASP A 252 -1.01 13.30 9.43
CA ASP A 252 0.25 13.69 10.04
C ASP A 252 0.70 12.56 10.98
N ASP A 253 1.60 11.70 10.50
CA ASP A 253 1.92 10.44 11.17
C ASP A 253 2.46 10.63 12.60
N ALA A 254 3.02 11.80 12.94
CA ALA A 254 3.45 12.13 14.31
C ALA A 254 2.27 12.11 15.32
N LYS A 255 1.05 12.31 14.82
CA LYS A 255 -0.20 12.25 15.60
C LYS A 255 -0.79 10.84 15.68
N SER A 256 -0.29 9.87 14.92
CA SER A 256 -0.73 8.48 14.99
C SER A 256 -0.53 7.89 16.40
N ARG A 257 -1.43 7.01 16.83
CA ARG A 257 -1.42 6.40 18.17
C ARG A 257 -1.71 4.91 18.08
N THR A 258 -0.95 4.12 18.83
CA THR A 258 -1.17 2.67 18.94
C THR A 258 -1.17 2.25 20.40
N TRP A 259 -2.13 1.42 20.77
CA TRP A 259 -2.23 0.77 22.06
C TRP A 259 -2.26 -0.73 21.90
N VAL A 260 -1.65 -1.43 22.84
CA VAL A 260 -1.67 -2.88 22.92
C VAL A 260 -2.12 -3.32 24.30
N TYR A 261 -2.96 -4.33 24.34
CA TYR A 261 -3.27 -5.11 25.53
C TYR A 261 -2.50 -6.43 25.46
N LEU A 262 -1.63 -6.67 26.44
CA LEU A 262 -0.87 -7.90 26.55
C LEU A 262 -1.43 -8.74 27.69
N THR A 263 -1.90 -9.96 27.39
CA THR A 263 -2.57 -10.85 28.35
C THR A 263 -1.70 -11.19 29.55
N GLY A 264 -0.41 -11.48 29.32
CA GLY A 264 0.54 -11.81 30.39
C GLY A 264 0.75 -10.68 31.42
N GLN A 265 0.51 -9.43 31.03
CA GLN A 265 0.66 -8.26 31.92
C GLN A 265 -0.68 -7.67 32.36
N ARG A 266 -1.79 -8.06 31.73
CA ARG A 266 -3.16 -7.55 31.96
C ARG A 266 -3.23 -6.02 31.99
N ARG A 267 -2.46 -5.37 31.12
CA ARG A 267 -2.36 -3.90 31.05
C ARG A 267 -2.41 -3.43 29.61
N VAL A 268 -3.11 -2.31 29.42
CA VAL A 268 -3.05 -1.53 28.19
C VAL A 268 -1.78 -0.68 28.22
N ARG A 269 -1.01 -0.70 27.15
CA ARG A 269 0.17 0.14 26.96
C ARG A 269 0.05 0.90 25.65
N ARG A 270 0.37 2.19 25.70
CA ARG A 270 0.63 2.94 24.47
C ARG A 270 2.02 2.57 23.98
N LEU A 271 2.12 2.18 22.72
CA LEU A 271 3.41 1.92 22.09
C LEU A 271 4.08 3.27 21.74
N PRO A 272 5.42 3.36 21.84
CA PRO A 272 6.17 4.40 21.12
C PRO A 272 5.76 4.38 19.65
N LEU A 273 5.91 5.49 18.95
CA LEU A 273 5.46 5.59 17.58
C LEU A 273 6.13 4.48 16.74
N ASN A 274 5.31 3.54 16.25
CA ASN A 274 5.74 2.35 15.52
C ASN A 274 6.10 2.75 14.10
N CYS A 275 7.23 3.44 13.91
CA CYS A 275 7.66 3.89 12.60
C CYS A 275 8.86 3.10 12.07
N CYS A 276 8.98 3.17 10.74
CA CYS A 276 10.23 2.93 10.03
C CYS A 276 10.77 1.50 10.21
N ASP A 277 12.04 1.38 10.56
CA ASP A 277 12.85 0.18 10.54
C ASP A 277 12.71 -0.72 11.77
N VAL A 278 11.76 -0.43 12.67
CA VAL A 278 11.50 -1.30 13.81
C VAL A 278 10.93 -2.63 13.30
N PRO A 279 11.54 -3.79 13.61
CA PRO A 279 11.01 -5.07 13.19
C PRO A 279 9.63 -5.35 13.80
N THR A 280 8.72 -5.87 12.99
CA THR A 280 7.38 -6.23 13.47
C THR A 280 7.45 -7.50 14.33
N PRO A 281 6.88 -7.49 15.57
CA PRO A 281 6.91 -8.66 16.44
C PRO A 281 6.21 -9.89 15.85
N VAL A 282 5.26 -9.70 14.93
CA VAL A 282 4.50 -10.77 14.28
C VAL A 282 5.24 -11.46 13.14
N SER A 283 6.19 -10.81 12.47
CA SER A 283 6.88 -11.39 11.31
C SER A 283 8.16 -12.15 11.67
N GLY A 284 8.55 -12.13 12.96
CA GLY A 284 9.81 -12.70 13.41
C GLY A 284 11.05 -12.04 12.79
N GLY A 285 10.95 -10.74 12.48
CA GLY A 285 12.05 -9.92 11.97
C GLY A 285 12.12 -9.77 10.44
N ILE A 286 11.27 -10.49 9.69
CA ILE A 286 11.25 -10.40 8.22
C ILE A 286 10.74 -9.04 7.76
N LEU A 287 9.69 -8.52 8.41
CA LEU A 287 9.08 -7.24 8.09
C LEU A 287 9.39 -6.20 9.16
N ASN A 288 9.71 -4.98 8.72
CA ASN A 288 9.66 -3.76 9.52
C ASN A 288 8.25 -3.14 9.48
N PHE A 289 7.94 -2.21 10.39
CA PHE A 289 6.60 -1.60 10.45
C PHE A 289 6.23 -0.84 9.18
N ASP A 290 7.20 -0.21 8.51
CA ASP A 290 7.01 0.49 7.23
C ASP A 290 6.86 -0.45 6.02
N GLU A 291 7.03 -1.76 6.21
CA GLU A 291 6.96 -2.78 5.15
C GLU A 291 5.62 -3.52 5.10
N VAL A 292 4.77 -3.34 6.12
CA VAL A 292 3.43 -3.95 6.16
C VAL A 292 2.61 -3.42 4.98
N GLU A 293 2.01 -4.33 4.21
CA GLU A 293 1.35 -4.04 2.93
C GLU A 293 2.26 -3.27 1.95
N VAL A 294 3.52 -3.71 1.81
CA VAL A 294 4.56 -3.16 0.92
C VAL A 294 5.18 -1.85 1.41
N PHE A 295 4.35 -0.85 1.69
CA PHE A 295 4.79 0.41 2.27
C PHE A 295 3.68 1.05 3.12
N SER A 296 3.98 1.40 4.37
CA SER A 296 3.03 2.10 5.23
C SER A 296 3.70 3.11 6.15
N ASN A 297 2.90 4.04 6.69
CA ASN A 297 3.28 5.08 7.66
C ASN A 297 4.18 6.18 7.06
N SER A 298 4.91 6.89 7.92
CA SER A 298 5.79 8.03 7.59
C SER A 298 6.69 7.84 6.37
N ILE A 299 6.68 8.85 5.49
CA ILE A 299 7.58 8.94 4.33
C ILE A 299 8.87 9.73 4.64
N GLY A 300 8.99 10.29 5.85
CA GLY A 300 9.96 11.33 6.17
C GLY A 300 11.43 10.92 6.15
N ARG A 301 11.74 9.62 6.24
CA ARG A 301 13.12 9.11 6.26
C ARG A 301 13.81 9.17 4.90
N TYR A 302 13.07 9.16 3.80
CA TYR A 302 13.63 9.06 2.45
C TYR A 302 13.39 10.33 1.64
N ASP A 303 14.32 10.62 0.74
CA ASP A 303 14.10 11.49 -0.41
C ASP A 303 13.45 10.67 -1.53
N TRP A 304 12.26 11.08 -1.95
CA TRP A 304 11.43 10.32 -2.89
C TRP A 304 11.51 10.87 -4.30
N LYS A 305 11.91 10.02 -5.24
CA LYS A 305 11.98 10.30 -6.67
C LYS A 305 10.89 9.55 -7.42
N LEU A 306 10.10 10.28 -8.20
CA LEU A 306 9.21 9.69 -9.19
C LEU A 306 10.03 9.35 -10.45
N VAL A 307 10.26 8.06 -10.70
CA VAL A 307 11.04 7.60 -11.87
C VAL A 307 10.18 7.66 -13.14
N GLY A 308 8.88 7.42 -13.01
CA GLY A 308 7.91 7.43 -14.10
C GLY A 308 7.14 6.12 -14.21
N LYS A 309 6.38 5.96 -15.29
CA LYS A 309 5.57 4.76 -15.54
C LYS A 309 6.34 3.67 -16.28
N ARG A 310 6.00 2.41 -16.01
CA ARG A 310 6.46 1.22 -16.74
C ARG A 310 5.35 0.19 -16.86
N GLU A 311 5.38 -0.63 -17.89
CA GLU A 311 4.52 -1.82 -18.00
C GLU A 311 5.22 -3.00 -17.34
N MET A 312 4.64 -3.54 -16.26
CA MET A 312 5.27 -4.56 -15.44
C MET A 312 4.29 -5.66 -15.03
N TYR A 313 4.78 -6.90 -14.95
CA TYR A 313 4.01 -8.01 -14.40
C TYR A 313 3.95 -7.89 -12.88
N VAL A 314 2.73 -7.68 -12.36
CA VAL A 314 2.48 -7.54 -10.93
C VAL A 314 1.35 -8.48 -10.48
N PRO A 315 1.30 -8.89 -9.20
CA PRO A 315 0.17 -9.65 -8.68
C PRO A 315 -1.10 -8.80 -8.76
N TYR A 316 -2.09 -9.28 -9.50
CA TYR A 316 -3.33 -8.55 -9.74
C TYR A 316 -4.48 -9.53 -9.93
N ASN A 317 -5.70 -9.16 -9.50
CA ASN A 317 -6.86 -10.04 -9.54
C ASN A 317 -6.61 -11.40 -8.86
N THR A 318 -5.83 -11.42 -7.78
CA THR A 318 -5.31 -12.61 -7.08
C THR A 318 -6.38 -13.43 -6.33
N ASN A 319 -7.62 -13.44 -6.82
CA ASN A 319 -8.76 -14.15 -6.25
C ASN A 319 -8.53 -15.67 -6.09
N SER A 320 -7.70 -16.28 -6.94
CA SER A 320 -7.30 -17.69 -6.80
C SER A 320 -6.60 -17.97 -5.46
N TYR A 321 -5.85 -16.99 -4.92
CA TYR A 321 -5.18 -17.08 -3.60
C TYR A 321 -6.16 -17.43 -2.47
N HIS A 322 -7.38 -16.93 -2.58
CA HIS A 322 -8.43 -17.09 -1.57
C HIS A 322 -9.19 -18.41 -1.68
N GLN A 323 -8.84 -19.25 -2.65
CA GLN A 323 -9.47 -20.57 -2.85
C GLN A 323 -8.79 -21.68 -2.06
N ALA A 324 -7.61 -21.42 -1.49
CA ALA A 324 -6.90 -22.38 -0.66
C ALA A 324 -7.78 -22.84 0.51
N THR A 325 -7.76 -24.14 0.79
CA THR A 325 -8.57 -24.76 1.86
C THR A 325 -7.75 -25.01 3.13
N SER A 326 -6.43 -24.93 3.02
CA SER A 326 -5.48 -25.15 4.12
C SER A 326 -4.21 -24.33 3.91
N LEU A 327 -3.45 -24.10 4.98
CA LEU A 327 -2.21 -23.30 4.92
C LEU A 327 -1.13 -23.95 4.06
N ASP A 328 -1.00 -25.27 4.11
CA ASP A 328 0.00 -26.05 3.38
C ASP A 328 -0.21 -26.06 1.86
N GLN A 329 -1.44 -25.82 1.39
CA GLN A 329 -1.71 -25.65 -0.05
C GLN A 329 -1.09 -24.38 -0.63
N VAL A 330 -1.01 -23.31 0.16
CA VAL A 330 -0.62 -21.97 -0.32
C VAL A 330 0.75 -21.52 0.22
N MET A 331 1.07 -21.84 1.47
CA MET A 331 2.33 -21.50 2.14
C MET A 331 3.38 -22.60 1.96
N THR A 332 3.81 -22.83 0.72
CA THR A 332 4.83 -23.83 0.38
C THR A 332 6.25 -23.33 0.62
N ALA A 333 7.26 -24.20 0.55
CA ALA A 333 8.67 -23.81 0.63
C ALA A 333 9.39 -24.01 -0.71
N PRO A 334 10.38 -23.16 -1.06
CA PRO A 334 10.82 -21.95 -0.37
C PRO A 334 9.98 -20.70 -0.69
N THR A 335 8.96 -20.82 -1.55
CA THR A 335 8.09 -19.71 -1.95
C THR A 335 6.63 -20.06 -1.81
N LEU A 336 5.74 -19.06 -1.86
CA LEU A 336 4.30 -19.30 -2.04
C LEU A 336 4.07 -20.26 -3.21
N ASN A 337 2.99 -21.03 -3.11
CA ASN A 337 2.59 -21.91 -4.19
C ASN A 337 2.23 -21.03 -5.41
N PRO A 338 2.99 -21.10 -6.52
CA PRO A 338 2.75 -20.25 -7.67
C PRO A 338 1.37 -20.48 -8.29
N ASP A 339 0.73 -21.63 -8.02
CA ASP A 339 -0.60 -21.92 -8.55
C ASP A 339 -1.70 -21.05 -7.96
N PHE A 340 -1.44 -20.45 -6.80
CA PHE A 340 -2.34 -19.54 -6.10
C PHE A 340 -2.03 -18.05 -6.36
N VAL A 341 -1.01 -17.74 -7.18
CA VAL A 341 -0.61 -16.36 -7.46
C VAL A 341 -0.58 -16.11 -8.96
N ARG A 342 -1.51 -15.29 -9.43
CA ARG A 342 -1.53 -14.81 -10.82
C ARG A 342 -0.88 -13.44 -10.94
N PHE A 343 -0.19 -13.25 -12.07
CA PHE A 343 0.38 -11.97 -12.46
C PHE A 343 -0.28 -11.50 -13.75
N GLU A 344 -0.49 -10.19 -13.85
CA GLU A 344 -1.00 -9.54 -15.04
C GLU A 344 -0.07 -8.38 -15.41
N LEU A 345 -0.06 -8.00 -16.70
CA LEU A 345 0.68 -6.83 -17.13
C LEU A 345 -0.13 -5.57 -16.80
N HIS A 346 0.43 -4.69 -15.98
CA HIS A 346 -0.18 -3.40 -15.64
C HIS A 346 0.82 -2.28 -15.84
N ARG A 347 0.33 -1.06 -16.04
CA ARG A 347 1.17 0.12 -15.91
C ARG A 347 1.35 0.43 -14.42
N VAL A 348 2.58 0.66 -14.02
CA VAL A 348 2.92 1.00 -12.64
C VAL A 348 3.77 2.26 -12.61
N TRP A 349 3.54 3.11 -11.61
CA TRP A 349 4.47 4.17 -11.25
C TRP A 349 5.63 3.57 -10.45
N VAL A 350 6.85 3.85 -10.88
CA VAL A 350 8.07 3.47 -10.15
C VAL A 350 8.50 4.66 -9.30
N VAL A 351 8.56 4.46 -7.99
CA VAL A 351 9.00 5.47 -7.03
C VAL A 351 10.19 4.92 -6.25
N GLU A 352 11.25 5.72 -6.14
CA GLU A 352 12.48 5.36 -5.42
C GLU A 352 12.67 6.26 -4.21
N GLY A 353 12.91 5.65 -3.05
CA GLY A 353 13.30 6.34 -1.82
C GLY A 353 14.77 6.09 -1.51
N THR A 354 15.53 7.17 -1.31
CA THR A 354 16.92 7.12 -0.81
C THR A 354 16.98 7.71 0.59
N LEU A 355 17.61 7.03 1.54
CA LEU A 355 17.67 7.48 2.93
C LEU A 355 18.31 8.87 3.00
N LYS A 356 17.63 9.81 3.64
CA LYS A 356 18.12 11.18 3.84
C LYS A 356 19.42 11.19 4.63
N GLN A 357 20.29 12.14 4.33
CA GLN A 357 21.53 12.32 5.06
C GLN A 357 21.27 12.52 6.57
N GLY A 358 22.01 11.80 7.41
CA GLY A 358 21.89 11.86 8.87
C GLY A 358 20.72 11.06 9.47
N GLN A 359 19.84 10.50 8.64
CA GLN A 359 18.80 9.58 9.10
C GLN A 359 19.36 8.15 9.27
N ARG A 360 18.65 7.33 10.05
CA ARG A 360 18.95 5.91 10.22
C ARG A 360 17.78 5.08 9.69
N HIS A 361 18.12 4.04 8.95
CA HIS A 361 17.20 3.00 8.51
C HIS A 361 18.00 1.75 8.10
N VAL A 362 17.52 0.55 8.43
CA VAL A 362 18.18 -0.73 8.05
C VAL A 362 18.19 -0.97 6.53
N ALA A 363 17.26 -0.38 5.81
CA ALA A 363 17.20 -0.39 4.35
C ALA A 363 17.43 1.04 3.83
N PRO A 364 18.66 1.41 3.39
CA PRO A 364 18.93 2.77 2.92
C PRO A 364 18.30 3.12 1.57
N ARG A 365 17.81 2.12 0.83
CA ARG A 365 17.13 2.30 -0.44
C ARG A 365 15.87 1.45 -0.47
N VAL A 366 14.79 2.06 -0.95
CA VAL A 366 13.50 1.42 -1.19
C VAL A 366 13.01 1.77 -2.59
N ARG A 367 12.32 0.85 -3.24
CA ARG A 367 11.60 1.09 -4.48
C ARG A 367 10.20 0.53 -4.36
N VAL A 368 9.22 1.31 -4.76
CA VAL A 368 7.80 0.96 -4.67
C VAL A 368 7.18 1.06 -6.06
N TYR A 369 6.36 0.07 -6.41
CA TYR A 369 5.68 -0.04 -7.69
C TYR A 369 4.17 0.13 -7.47
N LEU A 370 3.65 1.29 -7.84
CA LEU A 370 2.25 1.65 -7.61
C LEU A 370 1.43 1.35 -8.86
N ASP A 371 0.46 0.45 -8.76
CA ASP A 371 -0.50 0.21 -9.83
C ASP A 371 -1.23 1.51 -10.21
N GLU A 372 -1.28 1.85 -11.50
CA GLU A 372 -1.83 3.16 -11.92
C GLU A 372 -3.33 3.28 -11.68
N ASP A 373 -4.04 2.14 -11.69
CA ASP A 373 -5.49 2.08 -11.60
C ASP A 373 -6.04 2.09 -10.17
N THR A 374 -5.21 1.70 -9.20
CA THR A 374 -5.61 1.59 -7.79
C THR A 374 -4.76 2.43 -6.84
N TRP A 375 -3.58 2.88 -7.27
CA TRP A 375 -2.51 3.39 -6.42
C TRP A 375 -2.02 2.42 -5.33
N VAL A 376 -2.46 1.16 -5.34
CA VAL A 376 -1.90 0.13 -4.46
C VAL A 376 -0.46 -0.13 -4.87
N ALA A 377 0.45 -0.14 -3.90
CA ALA A 377 1.81 -0.62 -4.07
C ALA A 377 1.74 -2.13 -4.30
N ALA A 378 1.76 -2.55 -5.57
CA ALA A 378 1.64 -3.96 -5.94
C ALA A 378 2.92 -4.73 -5.59
N ALA A 379 4.07 -4.05 -5.65
CA ALA A 379 5.36 -4.59 -5.24
C ALA A 379 6.21 -3.52 -4.55
N GLY A 380 7.14 -3.95 -3.70
CA GLY A 380 8.20 -3.11 -3.17
C GLY A 380 9.45 -3.89 -2.81
N GLU A 381 10.58 -3.22 -2.91
CA GLU A 381 11.92 -3.79 -2.83
C GLU A 381 12.78 -2.94 -1.93
N ARG A 382 13.66 -3.59 -1.16
CA ARG A 382 14.62 -2.94 -0.28
C ARG A 382 16.00 -3.54 -0.48
N TRP A 383 17.01 -2.68 -0.42
CA TRP A 383 18.42 -3.07 -0.45
C TRP A 383 19.03 -2.83 0.93
N ASP A 384 20.00 -3.67 1.30
CA ASP A 384 20.77 -3.50 2.54
C ASP A 384 21.84 -2.39 2.41
N ALA A 385 22.64 -2.21 3.46
CA ALA A 385 23.71 -1.22 3.49
C ALA A 385 24.86 -1.51 2.51
N GLN A 386 24.98 -2.75 2.02
CA GLN A 386 25.95 -3.17 1.02
C GLN A 386 25.42 -3.00 -0.40
N GLY A 387 24.16 -2.57 -0.56
CA GLY A 387 23.50 -2.44 -1.86
C GLY A 387 23.01 -3.77 -2.43
N GLN A 388 22.99 -4.84 -1.64
CA GLN A 388 22.42 -6.12 -2.04
C GLN A 388 20.89 -6.08 -1.91
N LEU A 389 20.18 -6.58 -2.93
CA LEU A 389 18.74 -6.75 -2.89
C LEU A 389 18.38 -7.69 -1.72
N TRP A 390 17.59 -7.19 -0.78
CA TRP A 390 17.29 -7.87 0.47
C TRP A 390 15.85 -8.35 0.55
N LYS A 391 14.88 -7.44 0.54
CA LYS A 391 13.47 -7.80 0.74
C LYS A 391 12.65 -7.55 -0.51
N VAL A 392 11.76 -8.48 -0.84
CA VAL A 392 10.79 -8.35 -1.93
C VAL A 392 9.40 -8.60 -1.36
N THR A 393 8.55 -7.58 -1.42
CA THR A 393 7.20 -7.63 -0.86
C THR A 393 6.18 -7.42 -1.98
N TYR A 394 5.10 -8.19 -1.95
CA TYR A 394 3.96 -8.00 -2.83
C TYR A 394 2.68 -7.84 -2.02
N ASN A 395 1.82 -6.91 -2.45
CA ASN A 395 0.41 -6.96 -2.09
C ASN A 395 -0.32 -7.86 -3.07
N LEU A 396 -1.29 -8.63 -2.57
CA LEU A 396 -2.16 -9.48 -3.36
C LEU A 396 -3.46 -8.73 -3.63
N LEU A 397 -3.45 -7.95 -4.70
CA LEU A 397 -4.61 -7.16 -5.15
C LEU A 397 -5.73 -8.12 -5.55
N THR A 398 -6.87 -7.98 -4.89
CA THR A 398 -8.00 -8.91 -4.96
C THR A 398 -9.27 -8.14 -5.25
N LEU A 399 -10.11 -8.68 -6.14
CA LEU A 399 -11.43 -8.14 -6.38
C LEU A 399 -12.45 -8.79 -5.45
N PHE A 400 -13.28 -7.99 -4.79
CA PHE A 400 -14.38 -8.50 -3.98
C PHE A 400 -15.72 -8.05 -4.58
N PRO A 401 -16.68 -8.95 -4.89
CA PRO A 401 -17.87 -8.59 -5.65
C PRO A 401 -18.67 -7.44 -5.04
N ALA A 402 -18.85 -7.43 -3.72
CA ALA A 402 -19.58 -6.38 -3.02
C ALA A 402 -18.77 -5.08 -2.80
N ALA A 403 -17.45 -5.11 -2.98
CA ALA A 403 -16.63 -3.91 -2.89
C ALA A 403 -16.66 -3.20 -4.25
N PRO A 404 -16.96 -1.88 -4.29
CA PRO A 404 -16.72 -1.10 -5.50
C PRO A 404 -15.21 -0.85 -5.62
N GLY A 405 -14.44 -1.87 -6.01
CA GLY A 405 -13.01 -1.77 -6.28
C GLY A 405 -12.15 -2.97 -5.86
N THR A 406 -10.87 -2.90 -6.23
CA THR A 406 -9.82 -3.85 -5.85
C THR A 406 -9.30 -3.51 -4.46
N ILE A 407 -9.26 -4.49 -3.56
CA ILE A 407 -8.73 -4.36 -2.19
C ILE A 407 -7.42 -5.14 -2.05
N VAL A 408 -6.64 -4.83 -1.01
CA VAL A 408 -5.51 -5.68 -0.60
C VAL A 408 -6.04 -6.75 0.34
N ALA A 409 -6.09 -7.99 -0.13
CA ALA A 409 -6.48 -9.15 0.67
C ALA A 409 -5.35 -10.18 0.60
N GLY A 410 -4.28 -9.91 1.34
CA GLY A 410 -3.08 -10.74 1.36
C GLY A 410 -1.86 -9.92 0.97
N TYR A 411 -0.73 -10.29 1.57
CA TYR A 411 0.58 -9.79 1.20
C TYR A 411 1.62 -10.83 1.56
N VAL A 412 2.75 -10.78 0.87
CA VAL A 412 3.88 -11.69 1.07
C VAL A 412 5.18 -10.92 1.03
N SER A 413 6.13 -11.26 1.89
CA SER A 413 7.46 -10.65 1.93
C SER A 413 8.54 -11.72 2.02
N TYR A 414 9.46 -11.70 1.07
CA TYR A 414 10.58 -12.62 0.95
C TYR A 414 11.85 -11.98 1.48
N ASP A 415 12.61 -12.72 2.28
CA ASP A 415 13.99 -12.36 2.64
C ASP A 415 14.96 -13.09 1.70
N LEU A 416 15.58 -12.34 0.79
CA LEU A 416 16.56 -12.85 -0.17
C LEU A 416 17.97 -13.01 0.42
N ILE A 417 18.25 -12.48 1.62
CA ILE A 417 19.54 -12.67 2.31
C ILE A 417 19.40 -13.82 3.31
N GLY A 418 18.55 -13.64 4.32
CA GLY A 418 18.30 -14.63 5.38
C GLY A 418 17.51 -15.86 4.93
N GLY A 419 16.76 -15.76 3.83
CA GLY A 419 15.89 -16.83 3.35
C GLY A 419 14.53 -16.88 4.06
N GLY A 420 13.62 -17.70 3.52
CA GLY A 420 12.26 -17.79 4.01
C GLY A 420 11.39 -16.58 3.61
N TYR A 421 10.15 -16.57 4.08
CA TYR A 421 9.20 -15.51 3.79
C TYR A 421 8.10 -15.43 4.84
N PHE A 422 7.39 -14.30 4.85
CA PHE A 422 6.21 -14.06 5.65
C PHE A 422 5.02 -13.82 4.73
N GLY A 423 3.84 -14.30 5.10
CA GLY A 423 2.61 -14.00 4.36
C GLY A 423 1.35 -14.01 5.21
N SER A 424 0.31 -13.37 4.70
CA SER A 424 -1.04 -13.35 5.30
C SER A 424 -2.02 -14.13 4.44
N VAL A 425 -2.65 -15.15 5.02
CA VAL A 425 -3.63 -16.04 4.37
C VAL A 425 -5.00 -15.84 5.01
N TYR A 426 -6.08 -15.88 4.24
CA TYR A 426 -7.44 -15.63 4.76
C TYR A 426 -8.18 -16.96 4.91
N LEU A 427 -8.08 -17.57 6.10
CA LEU A 427 -8.69 -18.85 6.46
C LEU A 427 -9.40 -18.76 7.82
N PRO A 428 -10.58 -19.38 7.99
CA PRO A 428 -11.30 -20.20 6.99
C PRO A 428 -11.99 -19.36 5.90
N ARG A 429 -12.30 -19.99 4.76
CA ARG A 429 -12.82 -19.33 3.53
C ARG A 429 -14.18 -18.65 3.70
N ASP A 430 -14.98 -19.07 4.66
CA ASP A 430 -16.30 -18.50 4.95
C ASP A 430 -16.24 -17.21 5.78
N LYS A 431 -15.04 -16.76 6.19
CA LYS A 431 -14.85 -15.59 7.07
C LYS A 431 -13.76 -14.62 6.60
N GLN A 432 -13.50 -14.54 5.29
CA GLN A 432 -12.34 -13.81 4.76
C GLN A 432 -12.50 -12.29 4.92
N VAL A 433 -13.59 -11.72 4.38
CA VAL A 433 -13.85 -10.27 4.40
C VAL A 433 -15.33 -10.02 4.64
N ASP A 434 -15.67 -9.26 5.67
CA ASP A 434 -17.03 -8.78 5.93
C ASP A 434 -17.07 -7.26 5.83
N LEU A 435 -17.61 -6.74 4.72
CA LEU A 435 -17.80 -5.30 4.49
C LEU A 435 -18.95 -4.69 5.30
N LYS A 436 -19.84 -5.52 5.86
CA LYS A 436 -21.03 -5.09 6.61
C LYS A 436 -20.84 -5.21 8.12
N ALA A 437 -19.65 -5.61 8.57
CA ALA A 437 -19.32 -5.72 9.97
C ALA A 437 -19.62 -4.40 10.73
N PRO A 438 -20.18 -4.46 11.94
CA PRO A 438 -20.41 -3.27 12.74
C PRO A 438 -19.07 -2.67 13.18
N LEU A 439 -18.87 -1.37 12.91
CA LEU A 439 -17.62 -0.64 13.19
C LEU A 439 -17.86 0.60 14.06
N PRO A 440 -18.50 0.48 15.25
CA PRO A 440 -18.78 1.63 16.09
C PRO A 440 -17.46 2.23 16.59
N GLU A 441 -17.35 3.57 16.52
CA GLU A 441 -16.09 4.27 16.85
C GLU A 441 -15.48 3.89 18.20
N ARG A 442 -16.34 3.64 19.19
CA ARG A 442 -15.96 3.22 20.54
C ARG A 442 -15.06 1.99 20.60
N MET A 443 -15.06 1.13 19.57
CA MET A 443 -14.17 -0.05 19.55
C MET A 443 -12.71 0.30 19.28
N PHE A 444 -12.43 1.49 18.74
CA PHE A 444 -11.10 1.96 18.37
C PHE A 444 -10.50 2.90 19.43
N THR A 445 -10.81 2.67 20.70
CA THR A 445 -10.30 3.46 21.82
C THR A 445 -9.52 2.59 22.81
N PRO A 446 -8.56 3.16 23.56
CA PRO A 446 -7.83 2.40 24.57
C PRO A 446 -8.74 1.88 25.70
N GLU A 447 -9.87 2.52 25.98
CA GLU A 447 -10.86 2.08 26.98
C GLU A 447 -11.55 0.78 26.57
N ALA A 448 -11.77 0.55 25.27
CA ALA A 448 -12.33 -0.70 24.78
C ALA A 448 -11.41 -1.90 25.04
N LEU A 449 -10.10 -1.67 25.18
CA LEU A 449 -9.12 -2.71 25.47
C LEU A 449 -9.21 -3.24 26.91
N SER A 450 -9.55 -2.38 27.87
CA SER A 450 -9.60 -2.75 29.29
C SER A 450 -10.92 -3.38 29.72
N GLY A 451 -12.03 -3.05 29.04
CA GLY A 451 -13.36 -3.60 29.34
C GLY A 451 -13.60 -5.02 28.81
N GLU A 452 -12.86 -5.43 27.79
CA GLU A 452 -13.08 -6.68 27.04
C GLU A 452 -11.89 -7.67 27.13
N GLY A 453 -10.80 -7.28 27.78
CA GLY A 453 -9.69 -8.19 28.07
C GLY A 453 -10.17 -9.31 28.99
N VAL A 454 -10.50 -10.46 28.39
CA VAL A 454 -10.95 -11.73 28.99
C VAL A 454 -10.90 -11.74 30.53
N ARG A 455 -12.07 -11.66 31.15
CA ARG A 455 -12.26 -12.12 32.54
C ARG A 455 -12.19 -13.63 32.60
#